data_AF-A0A3D5RIF7-F1
#
_entry.id   AF-A0A3D5RIF7-F1
#
_cell.length_a   1.000
_cell.length_b   1.000
_cell.length_c   1.000
_cell.angle_alpha   90.00
_cell.angle_beta   90.00
_cell.angle_gamma   90.00
#
_symmetry.space_group_name_H-M   'P 1'
#
loop_
_entity.id
_entity.type
_entity.pdbx_description
1 polymer ?
#
loop_
_entity_poly.entity_id
_entity_poly.type
_entity_poly.pdbx_seq_one_letter_code
_entity_poly.pdbx_strand_id
1 'polypeptide(L)'
;MISIILTIIVGFIIGVISTSQLRRENYQLSYQDIPYLQVFLNSFSLNYWYFFLLWLVGIIPLGFIIAYFIIYFKSFMEGVTFGIIVKSSGLFGVATFIKFGFLELFLIFPLLYYVGYQSLKLSFRGKDMLNSKSDYFKVIIVATIFIVIYALLICIKFNFVEAKYE
;
A
#
# COMPACT_ATOMS: atom_id res chain seq x y z
N MET A 1 5.73 10.84 -14.84
CA MET A 1 5.22 11.52 -13.62
C MET A 1 3.70 11.49 -13.60
N ILE A 2 3.04 12.16 -14.55
CA ILE A 2 1.57 12.08 -14.74
C ILE A 2 1.11 10.63 -14.95
N SER A 3 1.88 9.84 -15.71
CA SER A 3 1.61 8.42 -15.93
C SER A 3 1.47 7.61 -14.64
N ILE A 4 2.32 7.85 -13.63
CA ILE A 4 2.32 7.13 -12.35
C ILE A 4 1.04 7.46 -11.58
N ILE A 5 0.72 8.76 -11.48
CA ILE A 5 -0.49 9.23 -10.80
C ILE A 5 -1.73 8.63 -11.48
N LEU A 6 -1.75 8.61 -12.81
CA LEU A 6 -2.84 8.01 -13.57
C LEU A 6 -2.94 6.50 -13.33
N THR A 7 -1.82 5.77 -13.29
CA THR A 7 -1.80 4.34 -12.93
C THR A 7 -2.36 4.10 -11.53
N ILE A 8 -2.00 4.95 -10.57
CA ILE A 8 -2.50 4.87 -9.19
C ILE A 8 -4.01 5.10 -9.15
N ILE A 9 -4.49 6.19 -9.75
CA ILE A 9 -5.91 6.55 -9.77
C ILE A 9 -6.74 5.48 -10.48
N VAL A 10 -6.30 5.02 -11.65
CA VAL A 10 -7.01 3.99 -12.43
C VAL A 10 -7.04 2.67 -11.67
N GLY A 11 -5.91 2.23 -11.10
CA GLY A 11 -5.86 1.03 -10.27
C GLY A 11 -6.84 1.12 -9.11
N PHE A 12 -6.81 2.24 -8.38
CA PHE A 12 -7.70 2.47 -7.24
C PHE A 12 -9.19 2.44 -7.64
N ILE A 13 -9.59 3.18 -8.68
CA ILE A 13 -10.98 3.22 -9.15
C ILE A 13 -11.45 1.84 -9.60
N ILE A 14 -10.64 1.11 -10.38
CA ILE A 14 -10.98 -0.25 -10.80
C ILE A 14 -11.11 -1.19 -9.59
N GLY A 15 -10.22 -1.04 -8.60
CA GLY A 15 -10.29 -1.77 -7.33
C GLY A 15 -11.62 -1.55 -6.62
N VAL A 16 -12.03 -0.29 -6.44
CA VAL A 16 -13.33 0.05 -5.84
C VAL A 16 -14.49 -0.52 -6.66
N ILE A 17 -14.49 -0.36 -7.98
CA ILE A 17 -15.55 -0.87 -8.86
C ILE A 17 -15.63 -2.40 -8.81
N SER A 18 -14.51 -3.11 -8.70
CA SER A 18 -14.48 -4.57 -8.63
C SER A 18 -15.25 -5.10 -7.41
N THR A 19 -15.30 -4.32 -6.33
CA THR A 19 -16.10 -4.68 -5.15
C THR A 19 -17.59 -4.53 -5.37
N SER A 20 -18.07 -3.89 -6.44
CA SER A 20 -19.50 -3.61 -6.69
C SER A 20 -20.40 -4.84 -6.61
N GLN A 21 -19.88 -6.02 -6.99
CA GLN A 21 -20.59 -7.29 -6.95
C GLN A 21 -20.64 -7.94 -5.56
N LEU A 22 -19.81 -7.49 -4.61
CA LEU A 22 -19.82 -8.00 -3.23
C LEU A 22 -21.09 -7.57 -2.50
N ARG A 23 -21.75 -8.53 -1.84
CA ARG A 23 -22.92 -8.29 -1.00
C ARG A 23 -22.49 -7.44 0.21
N ARG A 24 -23.40 -6.60 0.70
CA ARG A 24 -23.18 -5.91 1.98
C ARG A 24 -23.23 -6.94 3.09
N GLU A 25 -22.18 -6.99 3.89
CA GLU A 25 -22.12 -7.82 5.08
C GLU A 25 -22.20 -6.97 6.33
N ASN A 26 -22.94 -7.48 7.31
CA ASN A 26 -23.05 -6.87 8.62
C ASN A 26 -21.95 -7.47 9.50
N TYR A 27 -20.81 -6.78 9.54
CA TYR A 27 -19.72 -7.19 10.42
C TYR A 27 -20.04 -6.78 11.86
N GLN A 28 -20.07 -7.77 12.77
CA GLN A 28 -20.10 -7.49 14.20
C GLN A 28 -18.67 -7.30 14.73
N LEU A 29 -18.51 -6.33 15.62
CA LEU A 29 -17.25 -6.04 16.30
C LEU A 29 -16.97 -7.17 17.31
N SER A 30 -16.00 -8.04 17.02
CA SER A 30 -15.51 -9.02 17.99
C SER A 30 -14.13 -8.58 18.48
N TYR A 31 -13.97 -8.48 19.81
CA TYR A 31 -12.65 -8.26 20.39
C TYR A 31 -11.86 -9.56 20.30
N GLN A 32 -10.68 -9.47 19.71
CA GLN A 32 -9.71 -10.54 19.70
C GLN A 32 -8.37 -9.96 20.16
N ASP A 33 -7.81 -10.54 21.22
CA ASP A 33 -6.53 -10.12 21.77
C ASP A 33 -5.39 -10.59 20.87
N ILE A 34 -5.12 -9.83 19.80
CA ILE A 34 -3.99 -10.09 18.91
C ILE A 34 -2.74 -9.42 19.51
N PRO A 35 -1.62 -10.13 19.66
CA PRO A 35 -0.39 -9.54 20.15
C PRO A 35 0.07 -8.37 19.27
N TYR A 36 0.43 -7.23 19.88
CA TYR A 36 0.93 -6.05 19.16
C TYR A 36 2.09 -6.37 18.22
N LEU A 37 2.97 -7.28 18.63
CA LEU A 37 4.10 -7.70 17.82
C LEU A 37 3.64 -8.38 16.51
N GLN A 38 2.56 -9.15 16.56
CA GLN A 38 2.01 -9.81 15.38
C GLN A 38 1.40 -8.80 14.41
N VAL A 39 0.63 -7.83 14.92
CA VAL A 39 0.07 -6.73 14.12
C VAL A 39 1.19 -5.93 13.45
N PHE A 40 2.24 -5.60 14.22
CA PHE A 40 3.41 -4.88 13.70
C PHE A 40 4.08 -5.66 12.56
N LEU A 41 4.43 -6.92 12.80
CA LEU A 41 5.14 -7.75 11.83
C LEU A 41 4.32 -7.95 10.56
N ASN A 42 3.00 -8.12 10.68
CA ASN A 42 2.12 -8.28 9.52
C ASN A 42 2.07 -6.99 8.69
N SER A 43 1.79 -5.84 9.31
CA SER A 43 1.70 -4.56 8.61
C SER A 43 3.03 -4.10 8.03
N PHE A 44 4.13 -4.33 8.76
CA PHE A 44 5.48 -4.06 8.28
C PHE A 44 5.81 -4.96 7.08
N SER A 45 5.65 -6.27 7.20
CA SER A 45 6.06 -7.22 6.16
C SER A 45 5.26 -7.04 4.87
N LEU A 46 3.95 -6.86 4.96
CA LEU A 46 3.08 -6.68 3.78
C LEU A 46 3.51 -5.45 2.96
N ASN A 47 3.78 -4.33 3.61
CA ASN A 47 4.21 -3.12 2.92
C ASN A 47 5.69 -3.19 2.50
N TYR A 48 6.57 -3.68 3.38
CA TYR A 48 8.01 -3.79 3.11
C TYR A 48 8.28 -4.63 1.88
N TRP A 49 7.70 -5.83 1.77
CA TRP A 49 7.90 -6.70 0.61
C TRP A 49 7.46 -6.04 -0.68
N TYR A 50 6.35 -5.34 -0.65
CA TYR A 50 5.84 -4.62 -1.81
C TYR A 50 6.81 -3.53 -2.27
N PHE A 51 7.24 -2.65 -1.36
CA PHE A 51 8.16 -1.56 -1.68
C PHE A 51 9.57 -2.05 -2.04
N PHE A 52 10.01 -3.15 -1.42
CA PHE A 52 11.25 -3.81 -1.73
C PHE A 52 11.24 -4.39 -3.15
N LEU A 53 10.16 -5.06 -3.56
CA LEU A 53 10.01 -5.58 -4.93
C LEU A 53 9.98 -4.44 -5.95
N LEU A 54 9.23 -3.37 -5.68
CA LEU A 54 9.19 -2.20 -6.55
C LEU A 54 10.59 -1.58 -6.71
N TRP A 55 11.31 -1.44 -5.61
CA TRP A 55 12.69 -0.95 -5.59
C TRP A 55 13.64 -1.87 -6.37
N LEU A 56 13.56 -3.18 -6.17
CA LEU A 56 14.40 -4.17 -6.84
C LEU A 56 14.19 -4.13 -8.36
N VAL A 57 12.94 -4.02 -8.80
CA VAL A 57 12.58 -3.92 -10.22
C VAL A 57 13.16 -2.67 -10.88
N GLY A 58 13.30 -1.56 -10.14
CA GLY A 58 13.99 -0.37 -10.65
C GLY A 58 15.46 -0.60 -10.97
N ILE A 59 16.08 -1.65 -10.42
CA ILE A 59 17.47 -2.03 -10.72
C ILE A 59 17.54 -2.78 -12.07
N ILE A 60 16.44 -3.35 -12.52
CA ILE A 60 16.40 -4.19 -13.71
C ILE A 60 16.21 -3.30 -14.96
N PRO A 61 17.06 -3.43 -16.00
CA PRO A 61 16.83 -2.80 -17.28
C PRO A 61 15.49 -3.26 -17.86
N LEU A 62 14.67 -2.32 -18.37
CA LEU A 62 13.28 -2.58 -18.81
C LEU A 62 12.32 -3.05 -17.70
N GLY A 63 12.76 -3.06 -16.43
CA GLY A 63 11.91 -3.28 -15.26
C GLY A 63 10.75 -2.29 -15.14
N PHE A 64 10.74 -1.19 -15.89
CA PHE A 64 9.66 -0.20 -15.85
C PHE A 64 8.27 -0.80 -16.14
N ILE A 65 8.17 -1.83 -16.98
CA ILE A 65 6.90 -2.52 -17.27
C ILE A 65 6.37 -3.18 -15.99
N ILE A 66 7.25 -3.92 -15.32
CA ILE A 66 6.92 -4.62 -14.07
C ILE A 66 6.65 -3.60 -12.96
N ALA A 67 7.39 -2.49 -12.91
CA ALA A 67 7.15 -1.43 -11.93
C ALA A 67 5.77 -0.78 -12.11
N TYR A 68 5.34 -0.48 -13.34
CA TYR A 68 3.97 0.00 -13.59
C TYR A 68 2.92 -1.02 -13.18
N PHE A 69 3.14 -2.32 -13.47
CA PHE A 69 2.25 -3.39 -13.04
C PHE A 69 2.14 -3.47 -11.52
N ILE A 70 3.28 -3.41 -10.81
CA ILE A 70 3.33 -3.42 -9.34
C ILE A 70 2.57 -2.21 -8.78
N ILE A 71 2.84 -0.99 -9.27
CA ILE A 71 2.16 0.26 -8.84
C ILE A 71 0.65 0.16 -9.04
N TYR A 72 0.22 -0.32 -10.21
CA TYR A 72 -1.19 -0.57 -10.51
C TYR A 72 -1.79 -1.55 -9.51
N PHE A 73 -1.13 -2.68 -9.27
CA PHE A 73 -1.68 -3.75 -8.45
C PHE A 73 -1.85 -3.35 -6.98
N LYS A 74 -0.91 -2.61 -6.38
CA LYS A 74 -1.10 -2.08 -5.02
C LYS A 74 -2.24 -1.09 -4.96
N SER A 75 -2.32 -0.17 -5.92
CA SER A 75 -3.40 0.81 -5.95
C SER A 75 -4.75 0.13 -6.13
N PHE A 76 -4.81 -0.94 -6.93
CA PHE A 76 -5.97 -1.82 -7.06
C PHE A 76 -6.33 -2.50 -5.75
N MET A 77 -5.38 -3.12 -5.05
CA MET A 77 -5.64 -3.77 -3.76
C MET A 77 -6.11 -2.76 -2.70
N GLU A 78 -5.55 -1.56 -2.67
CA GLU A 78 -6.05 -0.48 -1.80
C GLU A 78 -7.48 -0.06 -2.17
N GLY A 79 -7.78 0.03 -3.47
CA GLY A 79 -9.14 0.29 -3.95
C GLY A 79 -10.12 -0.81 -3.55
N VAL A 80 -9.71 -2.08 -3.60
CA VAL A 80 -10.52 -3.22 -3.13
C VAL A 80 -10.79 -3.11 -1.64
N THR A 81 -9.74 -2.91 -0.83
CA THR A 81 -9.85 -2.72 0.63
C THR A 81 -10.81 -1.59 0.96
N PHE A 82 -10.67 -0.45 0.28
CA PHE A 82 -11.55 0.70 0.46
C PHE A 82 -12.99 0.40 0.05
N GLY A 83 -13.20 -0.28 -1.08
CA GLY A 83 -14.53 -0.71 -1.53
C GLY A 83 -15.23 -1.63 -0.53
N ILE A 84 -14.49 -2.55 0.10
CA ILE A 84 -15.00 -3.41 1.18
C ILE A 84 -15.36 -2.58 2.41
N ILE A 85 -14.49 -1.66 2.83
CA ILE A 85 -14.74 -0.78 3.99
C ILE A 85 -16.00 0.07 3.77
N VAL A 86 -16.18 0.68 2.59
CA VAL A 86 -17.37 1.51 2.27
C VAL A 86 -18.66 0.68 2.27
N LYS A 87 -18.57 -0.62 1.97
CA LYS A 87 -19.72 -1.53 1.98
C LYS A 87 -20.02 -2.13 3.35
N SER A 88 -19.07 -2.12 4.28
CA SER A 88 -19.29 -2.53 5.67
C SER A 88 -20.27 -1.59 6.37
N SER A 89 -21.24 -2.15 7.09
CA SER A 89 -22.28 -1.36 7.75
C SER A 89 -21.85 -0.82 9.13
N GLY A 90 -22.45 0.30 9.53
CA GLY A 90 -22.38 0.84 10.91
C GLY A 90 -21.12 1.66 11.25
N LEU A 91 -20.85 1.76 12.57
CA LEU A 91 -19.70 2.47 13.14
C LEU A 91 -18.35 1.85 12.75
N PHE A 92 -18.34 0.55 12.43
CA PHE A 92 -17.15 -0.18 12.00
C PHE A 92 -16.58 0.37 10.69
N GLY A 93 -17.42 0.51 9.65
CA GLY A 93 -16.99 1.03 8.36
C GLY A 93 -16.41 2.43 8.46
N VAL A 94 -17.06 3.32 9.21
CA VAL A 94 -16.59 4.71 9.40
C VAL A 94 -15.27 4.75 10.20
N ALA A 95 -15.17 3.98 11.28
CA ALA A 95 -13.95 3.96 12.11
C ALA A 95 -12.75 3.38 11.36
N THR A 96 -12.95 2.29 10.60
CA THR A 96 -11.91 1.65 9.80
C THR A 96 -11.52 2.52 8.61
N PHE A 97 -12.48 3.20 7.99
CA PHE A 97 -12.22 4.16 6.91
C PHE A 97 -11.35 5.33 7.36
N ILE A 98 -11.71 5.98 8.47
CA ILE A 98 -10.95 7.12 8.99
C ILE A 98 -9.55 6.70 9.43
N LYS A 99 -9.40 5.50 10.02
CA LYS A 99 -8.11 5.03 10.53
C LYS A 99 -7.20 4.51 9.41
N PHE A 100 -7.71 3.62 8.55
CA PHE A 100 -6.93 2.97 7.50
C PHE A 100 -6.78 3.89 6.28
N GLY A 101 -7.88 4.46 5.79
CA GLY A 101 -7.87 5.33 4.61
C GLY A 101 -7.00 6.57 4.77
N PHE A 102 -6.95 7.17 5.97
CA PHE A 102 -6.06 8.31 6.22
C PHE A 102 -4.59 7.91 6.20
N LEU A 103 -4.22 6.78 6.84
CA LEU A 103 -2.83 6.31 6.84
C LEU A 103 -2.37 5.93 5.42
N GLU A 104 -3.22 5.27 4.65
CA GLU A 104 -2.95 4.94 3.25
C GLU A 104 -2.74 6.22 2.40
N LEU A 105 -3.65 7.20 2.52
CA LEU A 105 -3.60 8.46 1.76
C LEU A 105 -2.36 9.30 2.04
N PHE A 106 -1.92 9.38 3.31
CA PHE A 106 -0.85 10.28 3.72
C PHE A 106 0.53 9.62 3.84
N LEU A 107 0.60 8.29 3.98
CA LEU A 107 1.88 7.59 4.09
C LEU A 107 2.13 6.69 2.89
N ILE A 108 1.22 5.78 2.56
CA ILE A 108 1.46 4.75 1.56
C ILE A 108 1.40 5.30 0.14
N PHE A 109 0.40 6.10 -0.24
CA PHE A 109 0.32 6.67 -1.60
C PHE A 109 1.47 7.63 -1.93
N PRO A 110 1.88 8.56 -1.05
CA PRO A 110 3.06 9.38 -1.28
C PRO A 110 4.34 8.54 -1.40
N LEU A 111 4.46 7.49 -0.57
CA LEU A 111 5.61 6.59 -0.65
C LEU A 111 5.60 5.76 -1.94
N LEU A 112 4.43 5.30 -2.38
CA LEU A 112 4.22 4.58 -3.65
C LEU A 112 4.64 5.43 -4.83
N TYR A 113 4.23 6.69 -4.83
CA TYR A 113 4.65 7.65 -5.84
C TYR A 113 6.16 7.89 -5.81
N TYR A 114 6.75 8.12 -4.63
CA TYR A 114 8.18 8.37 -4.47
C TYR A 114 9.04 7.20 -4.94
N VAL A 115 8.80 5.99 -4.40
CA VAL A 115 9.56 4.79 -4.74
C VAL A 115 9.30 4.40 -6.20
N GLY A 116 8.05 4.47 -6.66
CA GLY A 116 7.69 4.19 -8.04
C GLY A 116 8.38 5.13 -9.03
N TYR A 117 8.42 6.44 -8.73
CA TYR A 117 9.10 7.42 -9.57
C TYR A 117 10.60 7.13 -9.67
N GLN A 118 11.27 6.87 -8.54
CA GLN A 118 12.70 6.58 -8.55
C GLN A 118 13.00 5.27 -9.28
N SER A 119 12.18 4.24 -9.05
CA SER A 119 12.35 2.92 -9.67
C SER A 119 12.18 2.99 -11.18
N LEU A 120 11.14 3.69 -11.65
CA LEU A 120 10.91 3.91 -13.08
C LEU A 120 12.04 4.74 -13.70
N LYS A 121 12.42 5.86 -13.08
CA LYS A 121 13.50 6.72 -13.57
C LYS A 121 14.80 5.96 -13.75
N LEU A 122 15.14 5.08 -12.81
CA LEU A 122 16.36 4.28 -12.89
C LEU A 122 16.24 3.20 -13.98
N SER A 123 15.11 2.50 -14.04
CA SER A 123 14.90 1.45 -15.05
C SER A 123 14.90 1.99 -16.49
N PHE A 124 14.38 3.21 -16.70
CA PHE A 124 14.43 3.89 -18.01
C PHE A 124 15.85 4.35 -18.39
N ARG A 125 16.71 4.65 -17.41
CA ARG A 125 18.10 5.09 -17.66
C ARG A 125 19.01 3.97 -18.14
N GLY A 126 18.62 2.70 -17.99
CA GLY A 126 19.29 1.56 -18.60
C GLY A 126 20.80 1.51 -18.29
N LYS A 127 21.66 1.80 -19.28
CA LYS A 127 23.13 1.66 -19.19
C LYS A 127 23.84 2.73 -18.33
N ASP A 128 23.25 3.91 -18.12
CA ASP A 128 23.88 5.01 -17.33
C ASP A 128 23.67 4.87 -15.81
N MET A 129 23.37 3.65 -15.38
CA MET A 129 22.92 3.32 -14.03
C MET A 129 24.00 3.48 -12.96
N LEU A 130 25.25 3.19 -13.31
CA LEU A 130 26.37 2.97 -12.39
C LEU A 130 26.66 4.19 -11.49
N ASN A 131 26.51 5.41 -12.00
CA ASN A 131 26.75 6.63 -11.24
C ASN A 131 25.58 7.04 -10.31
N SER A 132 24.39 6.44 -10.47
CA SER A 132 23.19 6.79 -9.69
C SER A 132 22.79 5.76 -8.63
N LYS A 133 23.52 4.64 -8.52
CA LYS A 133 23.18 3.54 -7.60
C LYS A 133 23.22 3.95 -6.13
N SER A 134 24.19 4.78 -5.72
CA SER A 134 24.34 5.22 -4.32
C SER A 134 23.11 5.98 -3.81
N ASP A 135 22.57 6.91 -4.61
CA ASP A 135 21.36 7.64 -4.24
C ASP A 135 20.10 6.78 -4.31
N TYR A 136 20.10 5.75 -5.17
CA TYR A 136 18.97 4.82 -5.27
C TYR A 136 18.87 3.87 -4.06
N PHE A 137 19.98 3.50 -3.43
CA PHE A 137 19.95 2.74 -2.17
C PHE A 137 19.30 3.55 -1.04
N LYS A 138 19.40 4.88 -1.04
CA LYS A 138 18.73 5.72 -0.04
C LYS A 138 17.21 5.61 -0.13
N VAL A 139 16.67 5.33 -1.32
CA VAL A 139 15.21 5.19 -1.55
C VAL A 139 14.60 4.09 -0.69
N ILE A 140 15.25 2.90 -0.62
CA ILE A 140 14.72 1.79 0.18
C ILE A 140 14.86 2.06 1.68
N ILE A 141 15.90 2.78 2.11
CA ILE A 141 16.07 3.19 3.51
C ILE A 141 14.94 4.14 3.92
N VAL A 142 14.68 5.18 3.11
CA VAL A 142 13.57 6.11 3.35
C VAL A 142 12.25 5.36 3.39
N ALA A 143 12.00 4.47 2.42
CA ALA A 143 10.78 3.66 2.41
C ALA A 143 10.63 2.81 3.68
N THR A 144 11.70 2.18 4.13
CA THR A 144 11.70 1.36 5.35
C THR A 144 11.32 2.18 6.57
N ILE A 145 11.86 3.39 6.73
CA ILE A 145 11.51 4.30 7.84
C ILE A 145 10.02 4.63 7.83
N PHE A 146 9.47 5.02 6.67
CA PHE A 146 8.04 5.33 6.54
C PHE A 146 7.15 4.11 6.81
N ILE A 147 7.57 2.91 6.39
CA ILE A 147 6.82 1.66 6.63
C ILE A 147 6.85 1.29 8.11
N VAL A 148 7.98 1.48 8.80
CA VAL A 148 8.06 1.29 10.27
C VAL A 148 7.11 2.26 10.98
N ILE A 149 7.11 3.55 10.60
CA ILE A 149 6.19 4.54 11.17
C ILE A 149 4.74 4.13 10.93
N TYR A 150 4.39 3.73 9.71
CA TYR A 150 3.06 3.24 9.37
C TYR A 150 2.66 2.03 10.22
N ALA A 151 3.54 1.02 10.35
CA ALA A 151 3.26 -0.18 11.14
C ALA A 151 3.08 0.12 12.63
N LEU A 152 3.88 1.03 13.20
CA LEU A 152 3.72 1.50 14.58
C LEU A 152 2.38 2.22 14.78
N LEU A 153 2.00 3.10 13.85
CA LEU A 153 0.72 3.81 13.90
C LEU A 153 -0.47 2.86 13.80
N ILE A 154 -0.36 1.80 13.00
CA ILE A 154 -1.36 0.73 12.95
C ILE A 154 -1.45 0.00 14.30
N CYS A 155 -0.32 -0.39 14.90
CA CYS A 155 -0.31 -1.07 16.20
C CYS A 155 -1.00 -0.28 17.30
N ILE A 156 -0.77 1.04 17.35
CA ILE A 156 -1.40 1.91 18.35
C ILE A 156 -2.91 2.02 18.13
N LYS A 157 -3.38 1.96 16.87
CA LYS A 157 -4.78 2.27 16.50
C LYS A 157 -5.69 1.07 16.29
N PHE A 158 -5.15 -0.13 16.06
CA PHE A 158 -5.90 -1.36 15.74
C PHE A 158 -6.33 -2.21 16.94
N ASN A 159 -6.09 -1.76 18.16
CA ASN A 159 -6.47 -2.43 19.41
C ASN A 159 -7.98 -2.72 19.62
N PHE A 160 -8.84 -2.50 18.63
CA PHE A 160 -10.27 -2.42 18.87
C PHE A 160 -11.16 -3.08 17.84
N VAL A 161 -10.67 -3.53 16.68
CA VAL A 161 -11.61 -4.09 15.71
C VAL A 161 -11.00 -5.04 14.68
N GLU A 162 -11.42 -6.30 14.72
CA GLU A 162 -11.52 -7.15 13.53
C GLU A 162 -12.96 -7.67 13.37
N ALA A 163 -13.38 -7.78 12.11
CA ALA A 163 -14.68 -8.27 11.72
C ALA A 163 -14.66 -9.80 11.63
N LYS A 164 -15.57 -10.47 12.36
CA LYS A 164 -15.83 -11.90 12.15
C LYS A 164 -16.98 -12.09 11.17
N TYR A 165 -16.82 -13.07 10.28
CA TYR A 165 -17.86 -13.60 9.40
C TYR A 165 -18.67 -14.65 10.19
N GLU A 166 -19.99 -14.64 10.06
CA GLU A 166 -20.86 -15.78 10.45
C GLU A 166 -20.82 -16.87 9.38
#